data_AF-C4MA01-F1
#
_entry.id   AF-C4MA01-F1
#
_cell.length_a   1.000
_cell.length_b   1.000
_cell.length_c   1.000
_cell.angle_alpha   90.00
_cell.angle_beta   90.00
_cell.angle_gamma   90.00
#
_symmetry.space_group_name_H-M   'P 1'
#
loop_
_entity.id
_entity.type
_entity.pdbx_description
1 polymer ?
#
loop_
_entity_poly.entity_id
_entity_poly.type
_entity_poly.pdbx_seq_one_letter_code
_entity_poly.pdbx_strand_id
1 'polypeptide(L)'
;MKTLLIVLLTLFVTISLADDEVTLENTYEIENENEINEEENELKEDDEDDGEYELEDDEDDEERRRRRRHRHFWHYRNWWLRRHWMRNWKRQMRRWRRQQEVKRRRMQRLREMHRRRFARKQRARELRRAMMKRLHVKTMSSYKKRIIAAEKRIANQKQMFKILKNKIIQLIYKLRQTQDAKQKVQLTAELKTVIDKSKEIRKAIVSRAVKQNMILRKLDNAKKVKAAIKKIYKEKMAIANEKRVIKAMNIIDSKINVLKHDHKYNAKKFQRAVAKEIKRTCKHLRITKKVCKKIANKMRSKVKYESKKIVKRYNKKQANLKKNLEKRIEGKMVKQTVKGMAKKFERNYHVMDKYRRVLDVTCRMDPKSCNFFRRSFGDMVPMF
;
A
#
# COMPACT_ATOMS: atom_id res chain seq x y z
N MET A 1 -55.21 -32.35 -34.29
CA MET A 1 -53.94 -33.09 -34.12
C MET A 1 -52.71 -32.34 -34.66
N LYS A 2 -52.70 -31.81 -35.89
CA LYS A 2 -51.52 -31.11 -36.45
C LYS A 2 -51.09 -29.84 -35.69
N THR A 3 -52.03 -29.07 -35.15
CA THR A 3 -51.74 -27.85 -34.37
C THR A 3 -51.17 -28.15 -32.98
N LEU A 4 -51.67 -29.18 -32.30
CA LEU A 4 -51.13 -29.67 -31.03
C LEU A 4 -49.69 -30.19 -31.17
N LEU A 5 -49.38 -30.83 -32.30
CA LEU A 5 -48.04 -31.34 -32.61
C LEU A 5 -47.03 -30.21 -32.81
N ILE A 6 -47.44 -29.10 -33.43
CA ILE A 6 -46.60 -27.90 -33.59
C ILE A 6 -46.35 -27.21 -32.25
N VAL A 7 -47.37 -27.12 -31.39
CA VAL A 7 -47.23 -26.52 -30.05
C VAL A 7 -46.35 -27.37 -29.14
N LEU A 8 -46.45 -28.70 -29.21
CA LEU A 8 -45.57 -29.61 -28.48
C LEU A 8 -44.13 -29.54 -28.99
N LEU A 9 -43.92 -29.45 -30.32
CA LEU A 9 -42.59 -29.28 -30.90
C LEU A 9 -41.94 -27.94 -30.52
N THR A 10 -42.71 -26.83 -30.48
CA THR A 10 -42.16 -25.55 -30.05
C THR A 10 -41.85 -25.54 -28.55
N LEU A 11 -42.68 -26.17 -27.71
CA LEU A 11 -42.39 -26.38 -26.29
C LEU A 11 -41.12 -27.23 -26.08
N PHE A 12 -40.97 -28.33 -26.81
CA PHE A 12 -39.80 -29.21 -26.72
C PHE A 12 -38.50 -28.52 -27.16
N VAL A 13 -38.57 -27.68 -28.20
CA VAL A 13 -37.43 -26.85 -28.65
C VAL A 13 -37.09 -25.77 -27.63
N THR A 14 -38.07 -25.16 -26.97
CA THR A 14 -37.80 -24.15 -25.93
C THR A 14 -37.25 -24.77 -24.63
N ILE A 15 -37.66 -25.99 -24.28
CA ILE A 15 -37.11 -26.71 -23.12
C ILE A 15 -35.68 -27.16 -23.43
N SER A 16 -35.41 -27.70 -24.63
CA SER A 16 -34.04 -28.07 -25.05
C SER A 16 -33.09 -26.87 -25.10
N LEU A 17 -33.56 -25.70 -25.56
CA LEU A 17 -32.75 -24.46 -25.57
C LEU A 17 -32.48 -23.91 -24.16
N ALA A 18 -33.37 -24.18 -23.19
CA ALA A 18 -33.18 -23.77 -21.80
C ALA A 18 -32.19 -24.70 -21.07
N ASP A 19 -32.21 -26.01 -21.35
CA ASP A 19 -31.22 -26.96 -20.84
C ASP A 19 -29.83 -26.74 -21.47
N ASP A 20 -29.76 -26.31 -22.73
CA ASP A 20 -28.52 -25.89 -23.39
C ASP A 20 -27.93 -24.59 -22.77
N GLU A 21 -28.76 -23.64 -22.31
CA GLU A 21 -28.27 -22.43 -21.62
C GLU A 21 -27.72 -22.73 -20.22
N VAL A 22 -28.32 -23.68 -19.49
CA VAL A 22 -27.83 -24.11 -18.15
C VAL A 22 -26.54 -24.94 -18.26
N THR A 23 -26.42 -25.78 -19.29
CA THR A 23 -25.18 -26.53 -19.57
C THR A 23 -24.06 -25.63 -20.11
N LEU A 24 -24.38 -24.57 -20.86
CA LEU A 24 -23.44 -23.50 -21.22
C LEU A 24 -22.99 -22.67 -20.02
N GLU A 25 -23.90 -22.28 -19.11
CA GLU A 25 -23.50 -21.59 -17.87
C GLU A 25 -22.61 -22.47 -16.99
N ASN A 26 -22.89 -23.78 -16.87
CA ASN A 26 -22.04 -24.71 -16.14
C ASN A 26 -20.69 -24.96 -16.84
N THR A 27 -20.63 -25.07 -18.16
CA THR A 27 -19.34 -25.23 -18.87
C THR A 27 -18.47 -23.99 -18.81
N TYR A 28 -19.04 -22.77 -18.85
CA TYR A 28 -18.26 -21.54 -18.65
C TYR A 28 -17.82 -21.31 -17.19
N GLU A 29 -18.57 -21.81 -16.20
CA GLU A 29 -18.12 -21.81 -14.79
C GLU A 29 -17.05 -22.88 -14.54
N ILE A 30 -17.18 -24.08 -15.13
CA ILE A 30 -16.18 -25.16 -15.04
C ILE A 30 -14.89 -24.81 -15.82
N GLU A 31 -14.98 -24.18 -17.00
CA GLU A 31 -13.81 -23.71 -17.75
C GLU A 31 -13.07 -22.58 -17.01
N ASN A 32 -13.76 -21.68 -16.31
CA ASN A 32 -13.10 -20.65 -15.48
C ASN A 32 -12.49 -21.22 -14.19
N GLU A 33 -13.03 -22.31 -13.63
CA GLU A 33 -12.41 -22.99 -12.49
C GLU A 33 -11.21 -23.85 -12.94
N ASN A 34 -11.25 -24.43 -14.14
CA ASN A 34 -10.12 -25.18 -14.72
C ASN A 34 -9.00 -24.28 -15.24
N GLU A 35 -9.28 -23.11 -15.85
CA GLU A 35 -8.24 -22.14 -16.25
C GLU A 35 -7.50 -21.51 -15.05
N ILE A 36 -8.06 -21.59 -13.83
CA ILE A 36 -7.38 -21.16 -12.59
C ILE A 36 -6.60 -22.32 -11.94
N ASN A 37 -6.92 -23.57 -12.26
CA ASN A 37 -6.24 -24.77 -11.73
C ASN A 37 -5.13 -25.32 -12.65
N GLU A 38 -5.13 -24.98 -13.95
CA GLU A 38 -4.10 -25.45 -14.90
C GLU A 38 -2.70 -24.80 -14.71
N GLU A 39 -2.55 -23.76 -13.89
CA GLU A 39 -1.23 -23.26 -13.47
C GLU A 39 -0.67 -23.94 -12.18
N GLU A 40 -1.40 -24.88 -11.55
CA GLU A 40 -0.94 -25.54 -10.29
C GLU A 40 -0.80 -27.06 -10.34
N ASN A 41 -1.09 -27.75 -11.47
CA ASN A 41 -1.00 -29.22 -11.57
C ASN A 41 -0.06 -29.69 -12.70
N GLU A 42 1.23 -29.41 -12.58
CA GLU A 42 2.30 -30.19 -13.22
C GLU A 42 3.13 -30.89 -12.14
N LEU A 43 2.55 -31.87 -11.45
CA LEU A 43 3.28 -32.91 -10.73
C LEU A 43 2.41 -34.17 -10.77
N LYS A 44 2.47 -34.89 -11.89
CA LYS A 44 2.08 -36.29 -11.92
C LYS A 44 3.20 -37.09 -11.27
N GLU A 45 2.85 -37.75 -10.17
CA GLU A 45 3.47 -39.00 -9.73
C GLU A 45 3.12 -40.09 -10.76
N ASP A 46 4.14 -40.82 -11.21
CA ASP A 46 4.23 -42.29 -11.25
C ASP A 46 5.06 -42.74 -12.46
N ASP A 47 6.29 -43.18 -12.18
CA ASP A 47 6.82 -44.43 -12.74
C ASP A 47 7.47 -45.16 -11.56
N GLU A 48 6.78 -46.21 -11.11
CA GLU A 48 7.31 -47.27 -10.27
C GLU A 48 8.24 -48.16 -11.10
N ASP A 49 9.27 -48.68 -10.40
CA ASP A 49 10.09 -49.87 -10.69
C ASP A 49 11.03 -49.73 -11.89
N ASP A 50 12.36 -49.82 -11.71
CA ASP A 50 13.04 -51.12 -11.70
C ASP A 50 14.52 -51.09 -11.24
N GLY A 51 14.93 -52.11 -10.44
CA GLY A 51 16.32 -52.60 -10.25
C GLY A 51 17.26 -51.67 -9.45
N GLU A 52 18.09 -52.12 -8.53
CA GLU A 52 18.86 -53.35 -8.46
C GLU A 52 19.52 -53.35 -7.07
N TYR A 53 19.73 -54.52 -6.48
CA TYR A 53 20.49 -54.64 -5.23
C TYR A 53 21.93 -54.21 -5.48
N GLU A 54 22.40 -53.14 -4.83
CA GLU A 54 23.83 -52.96 -4.62
C GLU A 54 24.17 -53.10 -3.13
N LEU A 55 25.05 -54.08 -2.92
CA LEU A 55 25.59 -54.59 -1.68
C LEU A 55 26.34 -53.51 -0.89
N GLU A 56 26.51 -53.85 0.38
CA GLU A 56 27.17 -53.11 1.46
C GLU A 56 28.50 -52.44 1.05
N ASP A 57 28.59 -51.13 1.31
CA ASP A 57 29.85 -50.46 1.65
C ASP A 57 29.65 -49.74 2.99
N ASP A 58 30.28 -50.28 4.03
CA ASP A 58 30.22 -49.84 5.43
C ASP A 58 31.11 -48.62 5.73
N GLU A 59 31.34 -47.71 4.77
CA GLU A 59 32.29 -46.60 4.95
C GLU A 59 31.68 -45.19 5.10
N ASP A 60 30.36 -45.01 5.25
CA ASP A 60 29.78 -43.65 5.25
C ASP A 60 28.69 -43.38 6.32
N ASP A 61 28.82 -44.04 7.47
CA ASP A 61 27.81 -44.06 8.52
C ASP A 61 27.64 -42.68 9.23
N GLU A 62 28.68 -41.84 9.20
CA GLU A 62 28.65 -40.49 9.77
C GLU A 62 28.02 -39.46 8.82
N GLU A 63 28.26 -39.58 7.52
CA GLU A 63 27.62 -38.78 6.47
C GLU A 63 26.12 -39.11 6.38
N ARG A 64 25.75 -40.39 6.44
CA ARG A 64 24.36 -40.86 6.49
C ARG A 64 23.63 -40.34 7.74
N ARG A 65 24.28 -40.34 8.91
CA ARG A 65 23.74 -39.72 10.16
C ARG A 65 23.60 -38.20 10.03
N ARG A 66 24.55 -37.48 9.42
CA ARG A 66 24.46 -36.03 9.17
C ARG A 66 23.31 -35.70 8.21
N ARG A 67 23.17 -36.42 7.09
CA ARG A 67 22.08 -36.27 6.13
C ARG A 67 20.70 -36.54 6.76
N ARG A 68 20.58 -37.57 7.61
CA ARG A 68 19.35 -37.87 8.39
C ARG A 68 18.99 -36.76 9.38
N ARG A 69 19.96 -36.25 10.17
CA ARG A 69 19.73 -35.10 11.09
C ARG A 69 19.34 -33.84 10.33
N HIS A 70 19.95 -33.59 9.16
CA HIS A 70 19.63 -32.44 8.31
C HIS A 70 18.22 -32.56 7.71
N ARG A 71 17.81 -33.73 7.20
CA ARG A 71 16.43 -33.99 6.76
C ARG A 71 15.44 -33.79 7.91
N HIS A 72 15.71 -34.32 9.10
CA HIS A 72 14.81 -34.18 10.25
C HIS A 72 14.64 -32.71 10.69
N PHE A 73 15.73 -31.93 10.68
CA PHE A 73 15.69 -30.50 10.93
C PHE A 73 14.88 -29.75 9.86
N TRP A 74 15.05 -30.10 8.57
CA TRP A 74 14.27 -29.54 7.48
C TRP A 74 12.78 -29.87 7.58
N HIS A 75 12.42 -31.12 7.90
CA HIS A 75 11.02 -31.51 8.13
C HIS A 75 10.41 -30.76 9.32
N TYR A 76 11.13 -30.62 10.43
CA TYR A 76 10.66 -29.88 11.60
C TYR A 76 10.49 -28.37 11.29
N ARG A 77 11.44 -27.77 10.58
CA ARG A 77 11.37 -26.39 10.11
C ARG A 77 10.20 -26.18 9.16
N ASN A 78 10.01 -27.06 8.19
CA ASN A 78 8.90 -26.99 7.22
C ASN A 78 7.55 -27.20 7.91
N TRP A 79 7.46 -28.14 8.86
CA TRP A 79 6.29 -28.33 9.71
C TRP A 79 5.96 -27.08 10.52
N TRP A 80 6.97 -26.47 11.15
CA TRP A 80 6.78 -25.24 11.94
C TRP A 80 6.35 -24.07 11.05
N LEU A 81 6.94 -23.91 9.86
CA LEU A 81 6.56 -22.89 8.89
C LEU A 81 5.12 -23.09 8.39
N ARG A 82 4.72 -24.32 8.03
CA ARG A 82 3.33 -24.65 7.67
C ARG A 82 2.37 -24.31 8.82
N ARG A 83 2.70 -24.71 10.05
CA ARG A 83 1.88 -24.44 11.25
C ARG A 83 1.77 -22.93 11.54
N HIS A 84 2.86 -22.17 11.41
CA HIS A 84 2.88 -20.73 11.63
C HIS A 84 2.12 -19.97 10.53
N TRP A 85 2.30 -20.37 9.26
CA TRP A 85 1.55 -19.84 8.13
C TRP A 85 0.04 -20.07 8.30
N MET A 86 -0.37 -21.30 8.61
CA MET A 86 -1.78 -21.65 8.82
C MET A 86 -2.39 -20.88 10.01
N ARG A 87 -1.64 -20.69 11.11
CA ARG A 87 -2.07 -19.82 12.23
C ARG A 87 -2.26 -18.36 11.80
N ASN A 88 -1.37 -17.81 10.99
CA ASN A 88 -1.49 -16.45 10.47
C ASN A 88 -2.63 -16.30 9.47
N TRP A 89 -2.82 -17.27 8.59
CA TRP A 89 -3.96 -17.32 7.67
C TRP A 89 -5.29 -17.37 8.45
N LYS A 90 -5.41 -18.25 9.46
CA LYS A 90 -6.59 -18.30 10.35
C LYS A 90 -6.83 -16.96 11.08
N ARG A 91 -5.77 -16.23 11.47
CA ARG A 91 -5.89 -14.88 12.07
C ARG A 91 -6.34 -13.84 11.04
N GLN A 92 -5.83 -13.87 9.82
CA GLN A 92 -6.26 -12.99 8.74
C GLN A 92 -7.72 -13.24 8.38
N MET A 93 -8.12 -14.51 8.20
CA MET A 93 -9.51 -14.89 7.93
C MET A 93 -10.47 -14.46 9.04
N ARG A 94 -10.07 -14.58 10.32
CA ARG A 94 -10.86 -14.05 11.45
C ARG A 94 -11.00 -12.52 11.40
N ARG A 95 -9.93 -11.78 11.10
CA ARG A 95 -9.98 -10.32 10.94
C ARG A 95 -10.86 -9.90 9.76
N TRP A 96 -10.74 -10.62 8.65
CA TRP A 96 -11.55 -10.39 7.46
C TRP A 96 -13.03 -10.65 7.73
N ARG A 97 -13.37 -11.78 8.38
CA ARG A 97 -14.75 -12.07 8.84
C ARG A 97 -15.30 -10.96 9.74
N ARG A 98 -14.55 -10.52 10.76
CA ARG A 98 -14.97 -9.40 11.62
C ARG A 98 -15.19 -8.11 10.84
N GLN A 99 -14.34 -7.80 9.85
CA GLN A 99 -14.53 -6.63 9.00
C GLN A 99 -15.77 -6.75 8.12
N GLN A 100 -16.04 -7.93 7.55
CA GLN A 100 -17.26 -8.17 6.77
C GLN A 100 -18.51 -8.07 7.66
N GLU A 101 -18.45 -8.57 8.89
CA GLU A 101 -19.54 -8.48 9.86
C GLU A 101 -19.84 -7.02 10.27
N VAL A 102 -18.81 -6.23 10.56
CA VAL A 102 -18.97 -4.78 10.83
C VAL A 102 -19.55 -4.05 9.63
N LYS A 103 -19.12 -4.39 8.41
CA LYS A 103 -19.71 -3.85 7.18
C LYS A 103 -21.18 -4.26 7.04
N ARG A 104 -21.51 -5.54 7.27
CA ARG A 104 -22.90 -6.05 7.23
C ARG A 104 -23.77 -5.30 8.24
N ARG A 105 -23.35 -5.19 9.50
CA ARG A 105 -24.07 -4.44 10.54
C ARG A 105 -24.24 -2.96 10.19
N ARG A 106 -23.21 -2.30 9.67
CA ARG A 106 -23.31 -0.90 9.21
C ARG A 106 -24.29 -0.74 8.06
N MET A 107 -24.26 -1.67 7.10
CA MET A 107 -25.18 -1.66 5.96
C MET A 107 -26.61 -1.96 6.41
N GLN A 108 -26.79 -2.83 7.40
CA GLN A 108 -28.08 -3.14 8.02
C GLN A 108 -28.66 -1.93 8.76
N ARG A 109 -27.86 -1.22 9.58
CA ARG A 109 -28.28 0.04 10.22
C ARG A 109 -28.65 1.12 9.19
N LEU A 110 -27.88 1.24 8.10
CA LEU A 110 -28.22 2.15 7.01
C LEU A 110 -29.48 1.74 6.25
N ARG A 111 -29.74 0.43 6.13
CA ARG A 111 -31.00 -0.11 5.61
C ARG A 111 -32.14 0.24 6.55
N GLU A 112 -32.00 0.10 7.87
CA GLU A 112 -33.02 0.41 8.86
C GLU A 112 -33.36 1.92 8.88
N MET A 113 -32.35 2.78 9.02
CA MET A 113 -32.50 4.25 9.09
C MET A 113 -33.09 4.85 7.80
N HIS A 114 -32.80 4.26 6.64
CA HIS A 114 -33.17 4.83 5.35
C HIS A 114 -33.68 3.76 4.36
N ARG A 115 -34.58 2.87 4.79
CA ARG A 115 -35.10 1.73 3.99
C ARG A 115 -35.41 2.10 2.55
N ARG A 116 -36.26 3.12 2.35
CA ARG A 116 -36.70 3.56 1.01
C ARG A 116 -35.57 4.20 0.19
N ARG A 117 -34.72 5.04 0.79
CA ARG A 117 -33.62 5.74 0.10
C ARG A 117 -32.50 4.79 -0.29
N PHE A 118 -32.19 3.83 0.59
CA PHE A 118 -31.19 2.80 0.34
C PHE A 118 -31.66 1.79 -0.71
N ALA A 119 -32.91 1.35 -0.66
CA ALA A 119 -33.51 0.48 -1.68
C ALA A 119 -33.51 1.16 -3.05
N ARG A 120 -33.92 2.44 -3.16
CA ARG A 120 -33.83 3.22 -4.41
C ARG A 120 -32.40 3.31 -4.93
N LYS A 121 -31.42 3.55 -4.05
CA LYS A 121 -29.99 3.64 -4.43
C LYS A 121 -29.42 2.30 -4.91
N GLN A 122 -29.83 1.18 -4.32
CA GLN A 122 -29.40 -0.15 -4.77
C GLN A 122 -30.06 -0.52 -6.09
N ARG A 123 -31.38 -0.36 -6.23
CA ARG A 123 -32.09 -0.56 -7.50
C ARG A 123 -31.47 0.28 -8.63
N ALA A 124 -31.14 1.55 -8.37
CA ALA A 124 -30.46 2.39 -9.36
C ALA A 124 -29.04 1.89 -9.72
N ARG A 125 -28.30 1.29 -8.78
CA ARG A 125 -26.98 0.72 -9.05
C ARG A 125 -27.06 -0.60 -9.83
N GLU A 126 -28.01 -1.46 -9.47
CA GLU A 126 -28.30 -2.71 -10.17
C GLU A 126 -28.78 -2.42 -11.60
N LEU A 127 -29.74 -1.50 -11.77
CA LEU A 127 -30.19 -1.05 -13.08
C LEU A 127 -29.05 -0.46 -13.92
N ARG A 128 -28.17 0.39 -13.35
CA ARG A 128 -26.99 0.91 -14.06
C ARG A 128 -26.02 -0.20 -14.48
N ARG A 129 -25.75 -1.17 -13.60
CA ARG A 129 -24.86 -2.31 -13.92
C ARG A 129 -25.48 -3.21 -14.98
N ALA A 130 -26.76 -3.54 -14.85
CA ALA A 130 -27.50 -4.35 -15.82
C ALA A 130 -27.60 -3.63 -17.17
N MET A 131 -27.86 -2.33 -17.19
CA MET A 131 -27.88 -1.52 -18.40
C MET A 131 -26.49 -1.44 -19.05
N MET A 132 -25.41 -1.22 -18.28
CA MET A 132 -24.04 -1.24 -18.79
C MET A 132 -23.64 -2.62 -19.33
N LYS A 133 -24.00 -3.71 -18.65
CA LYS A 133 -23.78 -5.08 -19.13
C LYS A 133 -24.57 -5.34 -20.42
N ARG A 134 -25.87 -5.02 -20.45
CA ARG A 134 -26.74 -5.16 -21.63
C ARG A 134 -26.23 -4.32 -22.80
N LEU A 135 -25.82 -3.07 -22.56
CA LEU A 135 -25.24 -2.21 -23.60
C LEU A 135 -23.89 -2.75 -24.09
N HIS A 136 -23.00 -3.18 -23.21
CA HIS A 136 -21.69 -3.71 -23.59
C HIS A 136 -21.82 -5.03 -24.36
N VAL A 137 -22.65 -5.96 -23.89
CA VAL A 137 -22.92 -7.23 -24.56
C VAL A 137 -23.65 -6.98 -25.88
N LYS A 138 -24.69 -6.14 -25.94
CA LYS A 138 -25.39 -5.84 -27.21
C LYS A 138 -24.51 -5.10 -28.21
N THR A 139 -23.69 -4.14 -27.77
CA THR A 139 -22.78 -3.41 -28.67
C THR A 139 -21.66 -4.32 -29.15
N MET A 140 -20.92 -4.99 -28.28
CA MET A 140 -19.82 -5.88 -28.67
C MET A 140 -20.29 -7.10 -29.47
N SER A 141 -21.41 -7.73 -29.09
CA SER A 141 -21.97 -8.85 -29.86
C SER A 141 -22.53 -8.41 -31.21
N SER A 142 -23.19 -7.26 -31.30
CA SER A 142 -23.66 -6.74 -32.59
C SER A 142 -22.51 -6.33 -33.51
N TYR A 143 -21.44 -5.73 -32.97
CA TYR A 143 -20.23 -5.44 -33.75
C TYR A 143 -19.54 -6.73 -34.23
N LYS A 144 -19.35 -7.73 -33.36
CA LYS A 144 -18.80 -9.04 -33.74
C LYS A 144 -19.66 -9.73 -34.83
N LYS A 145 -20.98 -9.81 -34.64
CA LYS A 145 -21.92 -10.38 -35.64
C LYS A 145 -21.87 -9.63 -36.97
N ARG A 146 -21.79 -8.29 -36.95
CA ARG A 146 -21.65 -7.47 -38.16
C ARG A 146 -20.32 -7.71 -38.88
N ILE A 147 -19.22 -7.89 -38.15
CA ILE A 147 -17.90 -8.19 -38.73
C ILE A 147 -17.91 -9.58 -39.38
N ILE A 148 -18.37 -10.62 -38.66
CA ILE A 148 -18.46 -11.99 -39.19
C ILE A 148 -19.36 -12.05 -40.43
N ALA A 149 -20.53 -11.39 -40.41
CA ALA A 149 -21.42 -11.34 -41.56
C ALA A 149 -20.80 -10.59 -42.76
N ALA A 150 -20.03 -9.53 -42.51
CA ALA A 150 -19.32 -8.81 -43.56
C ALA A 150 -18.16 -9.64 -44.14
N GLU A 151 -17.42 -10.37 -43.31
CA GLU A 151 -16.36 -11.30 -43.74
C GLU A 151 -16.91 -12.44 -44.60
N LYS A 152 -18.00 -13.10 -44.17
CA LYS A 152 -18.68 -14.14 -44.98
C LYS A 152 -19.12 -13.60 -46.34
N ARG A 153 -19.69 -12.38 -46.39
CA ARG A 153 -20.10 -11.75 -47.66
C ARG A 153 -18.92 -11.42 -48.57
N ILE A 154 -17.79 -10.96 -48.02
CA ILE A 154 -16.57 -10.70 -48.80
C ILE A 154 -15.99 -12.01 -49.34
N ALA A 155 -15.99 -13.09 -48.54
CA ALA A 155 -15.55 -14.41 -48.97
C ALA A 155 -16.41 -14.93 -50.14
N ASN A 156 -17.75 -14.84 -50.04
CA ASN A 156 -18.65 -15.24 -51.12
C ASN A 156 -18.44 -14.40 -52.40
N GLN A 157 -18.25 -13.08 -52.26
CA GLN A 157 -17.95 -12.21 -53.40
C GLN A 157 -16.60 -12.54 -54.07
N LYS A 158 -15.58 -12.92 -53.29
CA LYS A 158 -14.29 -13.40 -53.82
C LYS A 158 -14.45 -14.72 -54.58
N GLN A 159 -15.25 -15.65 -54.08
CA GLN A 159 -15.56 -16.91 -54.79
C GLN A 159 -16.30 -16.65 -56.11
N MET A 160 -17.34 -15.80 -56.08
CA MET A 160 -18.07 -15.38 -57.30
C MET A 160 -17.14 -14.72 -58.32
N PHE A 161 -16.22 -13.87 -57.87
CA PHE A 161 -15.23 -13.25 -58.75
C PHE A 161 -14.28 -14.29 -59.39
N LYS A 162 -13.88 -15.33 -58.65
CA LYS A 162 -13.06 -16.44 -59.17
C LYS A 162 -13.83 -17.23 -60.25
N ILE A 163 -15.11 -17.53 -60.02
CA ILE A 163 -15.97 -18.22 -60.98
C ILE A 163 -16.14 -17.40 -62.26
N LEU A 164 -16.45 -16.09 -62.13
CA LEU A 164 -16.59 -15.19 -63.28
C LEU A 164 -15.29 -15.05 -64.07
N LYS A 165 -14.13 -14.98 -63.38
CA LYS A 165 -12.82 -14.95 -64.04
C LYS A 165 -12.59 -16.21 -64.89
N ASN A 166 -12.92 -17.38 -64.35
CA ASN A 166 -12.80 -18.64 -65.10
C ASN A 166 -13.76 -18.67 -66.30
N LYS A 167 -14.99 -18.19 -66.13
CA LYS A 167 -15.97 -18.09 -67.23
C LYS A 167 -15.52 -17.12 -68.33
N ILE A 168 -14.90 -15.99 -67.98
CA ILE A 168 -14.28 -15.05 -68.93
C ILE A 168 -13.19 -15.74 -69.75
N ILE A 169 -12.30 -16.50 -69.09
CA ILE A 169 -11.23 -17.24 -69.77
C ILE A 169 -11.80 -18.27 -70.74
N GLN A 170 -12.81 -19.03 -70.32
CA GLN A 170 -13.49 -20.02 -71.18
C GLN A 170 -14.18 -19.37 -72.38
N LEU A 171 -14.86 -18.23 -72.20
CA LEU A 171 -15.50 -17.50 -73.30
C LEU A 171 -14.48 -16.92 -74.28
N ILE A 172 -13.34 -16.41 -73.79
CA ILE A 172 -12.23 -15.96 -74.65
C ILE A 172 -11.67 -17.12 -75.47
N TYR A 173 -11.49 -18.29 -74.84
CA TYR A 173 -11.00 -19.48 -75.53
C TYR A 173 -11.98 -19.94 -76.62
N LYS A 174 -13.29 -20.02 -76.31
CA LYS A 174 -14.34 -20.32 -77.29
C LYS A 174 -14.36 -19.32 -78.44
N LEU A 175 -14.31 -18.02 -78.16
CA LEU A 175 -14.25 -16.95 -79.18
C LEU A 175 -13.05 -17.06 -80.13
N ARG A 176 -11.93 -17.61 -79.67
CA ARG A 176 -10.75 -17.85 -80.52
C ARG A 176 -10.93 -19.05 -81.44
N GLN A 177 -11.77 -20.02 -81.06
CA GLN A 177 -12.01 -21.24 -81.82
C GLN A 177 -13.20 -21.13 -82.80
N THR A 178 -14.14 -20.22 -82.56
CA THR A 178 -15.34 -20.07 -83.42
C THR A 178 -15.03 -19.34 -84.72
N GLN A 179 -15.35 -19.97 -85.86
CA GLN A 179 -15.24 -19.36 -87.20
C GLN A 179 -16.55 -18.66 -87.64
N ASP A 180 -17.71 -19.06 -87.10
CA ASP A 180 -19.02 -18.50 -87.43
C ASP A 180 -19.24 -17.06 -86.93
N ALA A 181 -19.55 -16.13 -87.84
CA ALA A 181 -19.70 -14.71 -87.54
C ALA A 181 -20.88 -14.40 -86.59
N LYS A 182 -22.03 -15.06 -86.77
CA LYS A 182 -23.22 -14.86 -85.91
C LYS A 182 -22.98 -15.33 -84.47
N GLN A 183 -22.34 -16.49 -84.30
CA GLN A 183 -22.00 -17.02 -82.97
C GLN A 183 -20.94 -16.16 -82.27
N LYS A 184 -19.99 -15.59 -83.01
CA LYS A 184 -18.98 -14.67 -82.48
C LYS A 184 -19.58 -13.39 -81.91
N VAL A 185 -20.63 -12.85 -82.54
CA VAL A 185 -21.36 -11.68 -82.01
C VAL A 185 -22.10 -12.02 -80.70
N GLN A 186 -22.73 -13.19 -80.62
CA GLN A 186 -23.41 -13.63 -79.41
C GLN A 186 -22.42 -13.87 -78.24
N LEU A 187 -21.29 -14.53 -78.51
CA LEU A 187 -20.26 -14.80 -77.51
C LEU A 187 -19.55 -13.53 -77.03
N THR A 188 -19.35 -12.52 -77.90
CA THR A 188 -18.79 -11.23 -77.49
C THR A 188 -19.76 -10.43 -76.63
N ALA A 189 -21.07 -10.48 -76.93
CA ALA A 189 -22.10 -9.91 -76.07
C ALA A 189 -22.13 -10.59 -74.68
N GLU A 190 -22.10 -11.93 -74.63
CA GLU A 190 -22.04 -12.67 -73.36
C GLU A 190 -20.76 -12.31 -72.58
N LEU A 191 -19.60 -12.27 -73.24
CA LEU A 191 -18.33 -11.88 -72.62
C LEU A 191 -18.40 -10.47 -72.00
N LYS A 192 -18.97 -9.49 -72.72
CA LYS A 192 -19.14 -8.12 -72.22
C LYS A 192 -19.98 -8.09 -70.94
N THR A 193 -21.11 -8.81 -70.93
CA THR A 193 -21.97 -8.89 -69.72
C THR A 193 -21.26 -9.54 -68.53
N VAL A 194 -20.45 -10.59 -68.75
CA VAL A 194 -19.70 -11.27 -67.69
C VAL A 194 -18.58 -10.37 -67.16
N ILE A 195 -17.90 -9.63 -68.03
CA ILE A 195 -16.88 -8.64 -67.65
C ILE A 195 -17.50 -7.54 -66.78
N ASP A 196 -18.66 -7.00 -67.17
CA ASP A 196 -19.30 -5.93 -66.41
C ASP A 196 -19.78 -6.41 -65.04
N LYS A 197 -20.37 -7.61 -64.95
CA LYS A 197 -20.68 -8.27 -63.66
C LYS A 197 -19.42 -8.47 -62.79
N SER A 198 -18.28 -8.80 -63.39
CA SER A 198 -17.02 -8.95 -62.65
C SER A 198 -16.51 -7.62 -62.08
N LYS A 199 -16.67 -6.51 -62.82
CA LYS A 199 -16.29 -5.16 -62.37
C LYS A 199 -17.16 -4.69 -61.22
N GLU A 200 -18.46 -4.96 -61.27
CA GLU A 200 -19.40 -4.62 -60.18
C GLU A 200 -19.06 -5.36 -58.88
N ILE A 201 -18.79 -6.66 -58.96
CA ILE A 201 -18.38 -7.45 -57.78
C ILE A 201 -17.06 -6.93 -57.22
N ARG A 202 -16.08 -6.58 -58.08
CA ARG A 202 -14.81 -5.99 -57.64
C ARG A 202 -15.03 -4.66 -56.91
N LYS A 203 -15.86 -3.75 -57.44
CA LYS A 203 -16.22 -2.48 -56.79
C LYS A 203 -16.89 -2.72 -55.43
N ALA A 204 -17.78 -3.70 -55.33
CA ALA A 204 -18.47 -4.04 -54.09
C ALA A 204 -17.53 -4.60 -53.00
N ILE A 205 -16.54 -5.42 -53.37
CA ILE A 205 -15.51 -5.93 -52.46
C ILE A 205 -14.69 -4.76 -51.88
N VAL A 206 -14.21 -3.86 -52.75
CA VAL A 206 -13.38 -2.70 -52.33
C VAL A 206 -14.16 -1.77 -51.41
N SER A 207 -15.39 -1.40 -51.77
CA SER A 207 -16.24 -0.51 -50.96
C SER A 207 -16.49 -1.08 -49.54
N ARG A 208 -16.72 -2.39 -49.43
CA ARG A 208 -16.94 -3.06 -48.15
C ARG A 208 -15.67 -3.17 -47.31
N ALA A 209 -14.53 -3.47 -47.92
CA ALA A 209 -13.24 -3.49 -47.25
C ALA A 209 -12.88 -2.11 -46.66
N VAL A 210 -13.14 -1.03 -47.39
CA VAL A 210 -12.95 0.35 -46.89
C VAL A 210 -13.83 0.63 -45.66
N LYS A 211 -15.11 0.24 -45.70
CA LYS A 211 -16.02 0.39 -44.55
C LYS A 211 -15.58 -0.41 -43.32
N GLN A 212 -15.10 -1.65 -43.50
CA GLN A 212 -14.53 -2.44 -42.39
C GLN A 212 -13.28 -1.77 -41.80
N ASN A 213 -12.39 -1.25 -42.64
CA ASN A 213 -11.16 -0.60 -42.20
C ASN A 213 -11.44 0.68 -41.38
N MET A 214 -12.46 1.46 -41.73
CA MET A 214 -12.91 2.59 -40.91
C MET A 214 -13.39 2.18 -39.51
N ILE A 215 -14.10 1.05 -39.39
CA ILE A 215 -14.57 0.53 -38.09
C ILE A 215 -13.39 0.06 -37.23
N LEU A 216 -12.41 -0.64 -37.84
CA LEU A 216 -11.19 -1.08 -37.15
C LEU A 216 -10.36 0.11 -36.64
N ARG A 217 -10.18 1.16 -37.45
CA ARG A 217 -9.51 2.40 -37.02
C ARG A 217 -10.19 3.07 -35.82
N LYS A 218 -11.53 3.09 -35.77
CA LYS A 218 -12.28 3.60 -34.61
C LYS A 218 -12.05 2.77 -33.35
N LEU A 219 -11.97 1.44 -33.48
CA LEU A 219 -11.66 0.54 -32.36
C LEU A 219 -10.23 0.74 -31.84
N ASP A 220 -9.24 0.92 -32.72
CA ASP A 220 -7.86 1.18 -32.30
C ASP A 220 -7.70 2.57 -31.67
N ASN A 221 -8.38 3.60 -32.18
CA ASN A 221 -8.43 4.90 -31.53
C ASN A 221 -9.07 4.81 -30.14
N ALA A 222 -10.14 4.02 -29.97
CA ALA A 222 -10.73 3.77 -28.66
C ALA A 222 -9.77 3.05 -27.69
N LYS A 223 -8.97 2.09 -28.18
CA LYS A 223 -7.90 1.45 -27.38
C LYS A 223 -6.82 2.45 -26.96
N LYS A 224 -6.36 3.33 -27.87
CA LYS A 224 -5.39 4.39 -27.57
C LYS A 224 -5.93 5.37 -26.53
N VAL A 225 -7.18 5.80 -26.66
CA VAL A 225 -7.86 6.67 -25.68
C VAL A 225 -7.98 5.98 -24.31
N LYS A 226 -8.34 4.69 -24.26
CA LYS A 226 -8.36 3.91 -23.01
C LYS A 226 -6.99 3.86 -22.33
N ALA A 227 -5.91 3.70 -23.11
CA ALA A 227 -4.54 3.73 -22.59
C ALA A 227 -4.16 5.13 -22.04
N ALA A 228 -4.53 6.21 -22.75
CA ALA A 228 -4.33 7.59 -22.28
C ALA A 228 -5.10 7.89 -20.98
N ILE A 229 -6.37 7.48 -20.88
CA ILE A 229 -7.16 7.61 -19.65
C ILE A 229 -6.52 6.85 -18.48
N LYS A 230 -5.96 5.66 -18.73
CA LYS A 230 -5.23 4.88 -17.72
C LYS A 230 -3.98 5.62 -17.24
N LYS A 231 -3.23 6.31 -18.12
CA LYS A 231 -2.09 7.17 -17.75
C LYS A 231 -2.54 8.35 -16.89
N ILE A 232 -3.56 9.10 -17.33
CA ILE A 232 -4.14 10.23 -16.59
C ILE A 232 -4.61 9.80 -15.19
N TYR A 233 -5.25 8.63 -15.07
CA TYR A 233 -5.69 8.12 -13.77
C TYR A 233 -4.52 7.78 -12.84
N LYS A 234 -3.43 7.18 -13.36
CA LYS A 234 -2.22 6.91 -12.60
C LYS A 234 -1.57 8.20 -12.10
N GLU A 235 -1.47 9.22 -12.95
CA GLU A 235 -0.95 10.55 -12.59
C GLU A 235 -1.83 11.23 -11.54
N LYS A 236 -3.16 11.23 -11.71
CA LYS A 236 -4.09 11.75 -10.69
C LYS A 236 -3.90 11.08 -9.33
N MET A 237 -3.70 9.76 -9.31
CA MET A 237 -3.40 9.02 -8.08
C MET A 237 -2.03 9.39 -7.49
N ALA A 238 -1.02 9.62 -8.31
CA ALA A 238 0.30 10.09 -7.87
C ALA A 238 0.21 11.48 -7.23
N ILE A 239 -0.43 12.44 -7.90
CA ILE A 239 -0.66 13.81 -7.40
C ILE A 239 -1.45 13.78 -6.08
N ALA A 240 -2.49 12.94 -5.98
CA ALA A 240 -3.25 12.80 -4.74
C ALA A 240 -2.38 12.27 -3.59
N ASN A 241 -1.45 11.36 -3.86
CA ASN A 241 -0.50 10.86 -2.87
C ASN A 241 0.51 11.94 -2.46
N GLU A 242 1.02 12.74 -3.39
CA GLU A 242 1.91 13.86 -3.10
C GLU A 242 1.24 14.92 -2.22
N LYS A 243 0.00 15.30 -2.54
CA LYS A 243 -0.79 16.22 -1.69
C LYS A 243 -0.95 15.69 -0.27
N ARG A 244 -1.17 14.38 -0.10
CA ARG A 244 -1.22 13.74 1.23
C ARG A 244 0.13 13.80 1.95
N VAL A 245 1.24 13.62 1.23
CA VAL A 245 2.59 13.72 1.80
C VAL A 245 2.88 15.14 2.29
N ILE A 246 2.59 16.15 1.47
CA ILE A 246 2.78 17.57 1.84
C ILE A 246 1.92 17.91 3.07
N LYS A 247 0.63 17.53 3.06
CA LYS A 247 -0.25 17.74 4.21
C LYS A 247 0.28 17.07 5.48
N ALA A 248 0.81 15.84 5.37
CA ALA A 248 1.41 15.13 6.49
C ALA A 248 2.63 15.87 7.04
N MET A 249 3.51 16.36 6.15
CA MET A 249 4.70 17.11 6.54
C MET A 249 4.33 18.37 7.30
N ASN A 250 3.36 19.16 6.83
CA ASN A 250 2.93 20.40 7.49
C ASN A 250 2.36 20.13 8.89
N ILE A 251 1.55 19.08 9.05
CA ILE A 251 1.00 18.69 10.36
C ILE A 251 2.12 18.23 11.30
N ILE A 252 3.08 17.44 10.81
CA ILE A 252 4.20 16.99 11.63
C ILE A 252 5.07 18.18 12.03
N ASP A 253 5.26 19.15 11.14
CA ASP A 253 6.10 20.30 11.40
C ASP A 253 5.53 21.22 12.48
N SER A 254 4.21 21.49 12.42
CA SER A 254 3.53 22.22 13.49
C SER A 254 3.61 21.49 14.82
N LYS A 255 3.46 20.16 14.83
CA LYS A 255 3.61 19.34 16.05
C LYS A 255 5.03 19.33 16.60
N ILE A 256 6.06 19.31 15.75
CA ILE A 256 7.46 19.42 16.18
C ILE A 256 7.69 20.75 16.91
N ASN A 257 7.11 21.84 16.39
CA ASN A 257 7.19 23.14 17.03
C ASN A 257 6.51 23.19 18.39
N VAL A 258 5.44 22.44 18.63
CA VAL A 258 4.83 22.32 19.97
C VAL A 258 5.70 21.46 20.89
N LEU A 259 6.06 20.25 20.43
CA LEU A 259 6.79 19.27 21.23
C LEU A 259 8.17 19.75 21.70
N LYS A 260 8.82 20.68 20.97
CA LYS A 260 10.10 21.26 21.40
C LYS A 260 9.96 22.11 22.68
N HIS A 261 8.79 22.68 22.93
CA HIS A 261 8.49 23.44 24.14
C HIS A 261 8.11 22.49 25.28
N ASP A 262 7.25 21.51 25.02
CA ASP A 262 6.84 20.49 26.00
C ASP A 262 8.02 19.69 26.58
N HIS A 263 9.06 19.48 25.74
CA HIS A 263 10.25 18.73 26.10
C HIS A 263 11.53 19.58 26.11
N LYS A 264 11.42 20.82 26.60
CA LYS A 264 12.50 21.85 26.62
C LYS A 264 13.87 21.37 27.18
N TYR A 265 13.87 20.34 28.03
CA TYR A 265 15.07 19.84 28.71
C TYR A 265 15.37 18.35 28.49
N ASN A 266 14.60 17.64 27.65
CA ASN A 266 14.80 16.21 27.43
C ASN A 266 14.73 15.83 25.94
N ALA A 267 15.90 15.78 25.30
CA ALA A 267 16.04 15.48 23.89
C ALA A 267 15.56 14.06 23.52
N LYS A 268 15.77 13.06 24.38
CA LYS A 268 15.35 11.67 24.13
C LYS A 268 13.83 11.53 24.15
N LYS A 269 13.15 12.19 25.10
CA LYS A 269 11.68 12.26 25.14
C LYS A 269 11.12 13.01 23.93
N PHE A 270 11.74 14.14 23.55
CA PHE A 270 11.38 14.88 22.33
C PHE A 270 11.43 14.01 21.07
N GLN A 271 12.55 13.34 20.80
CA GLN A 271 12.70 12.48 19.62
C GLN A 271 11.67 11.34 19.59
N ARG A 272 11.39 10.71 20.74
CA ARG A 272 10.38 9.65 20.86
C ARG A 272 8.97 10.17 20.62
N ALA A 273 8.64 11.36 21.14
CA ALA A 273 7.34 12.00 20.93
C ALA A 273 7.11 12.34 19.46
N VAL A 274 8.10 12.95 18.80
CA VAL A 274 8.03 13.25 17.37
C VAL A 274 7.86 11.98 16.53
N ALA A 275 8.61 10.91 16.82
CA ALA A 275 8.48 9.64 16.10
C ALA A 275 7.09 9.01 16.26
N LYS A 276 6.46 9.12 17.44
CA LYS A 276 5.08 8.69 17.67
C LYS A 276 4.09 9.54 16.87
N GLU A 277 4.32 10.85 16.80
CA GLU A 277 3.43 11.76 16.10
C GLU A 277 3.50 11.57 14.58
N ILE A 278 4.69 11.36 14.02
CA ILE A 278 4.86 10.97 12.60
C ILE A 278 4.04 9.72 12.29
N LYS A 279 4.13 8.68 13.14
CA LYS A 279 3.35 7.44 12.96
C LYS A 279 1.84 7.69 13.03
N ARG A 280 1.39 8.52 13.97
CA ARG A 280 -0.04 8.88 14.14
C ARG A 280 -0.56 9.63 12.92
N THR A 281 0.14 10.65 12.45
CA THR A 281 -0.23 11.44 11.27
C THR A 281 -0.27 10.58 10.01
N CYS A 282 0.72 9.71 9.79
CA CYS A 282 0.71 8.77 8.67
C CYS A 282 -0.49 7.81 8.73
N LYS A 283 -0.84 7.30 9.92
CA LYS A 283 -2.00 6.42 10.12
C LYS A 283 -3.31 7.16 9.84
N HIS A 284 -3.46 8.38 10.34
CA HIS A 284 -4.64 9.21 10.14
C HIS A 284 -4.87 9.53 8.65
N LEU A 285 -3.80 9.87 7.93
CA LEU A 285 -3.85 10.18 6.49
C LEU A 285 -3.82 8.94 5.59
N ARG A 286 -3.84 7.72 6.16
CA ARG A 286 -3.78 6.44 5.43
C ARG A 286 -2.62 6.36 4.45
N ILE A 287 -1.46 6.88 4.85
CA ILE A 287 -0.23 6.85 4.07
C ILE A 287 0.44 5.48 4.24
N THR A 288 0.98 4.93 3.15
CA THR A 288 1.65 3.62 3.18
C THR A 288 2.94 3.68 4.01
N LYS A 289 3.36 2.53 4.56
CA LYS A 289 4.57 2.42 5.40
C LYS A 289 5.83 2.94 4.68
N LYS A 290 5.98 2.63 3.38
CA LYS A 290 7.11 3.09 2.54
C LYS A 290 7.16 4.62 2.46
N VAL A 291 6.02 5.26 2.19
CA VAL A 291 5.93 6.73 2.08
C VAL A 291 6.10 7.40 3.44
N CYS A 292 5.56 6.81 4.51
CA CYS A 292 5.77 7.31 5.87
C CYS A 292 7.27 7.29 6.28
N LYS A 293 8.03 6.27 5.86
CA LYS A 293 9.49 6.22 6.07
C LYS A 293 10.19 7.38 5.35
N LYS A 294 9.77 7.73 4.12
CA LYS A 294 10.30 8.90 3.39
C LYS A 294 10.00 10.22 4.14
N ILE A 295 8.78 10.39 4.65
CA ILE A 295 8.41 11.56 5.46
C ILE A 295 9.28 11.64 6.71
N ALA A 296 9.44 10.54 7.44
CA ALA A 296 10.29 10.50 8.64
C ALA A 296 11.74 10.89 8.34
N ASN A 297 12.29 10.41 7.20
CA ASN A 297 13.63 10.78 6.76
C ASN A 297 13.74 12.27 6.44
N LYS A 298 12.76 12.86 5.75
CA LYS A 298 12.74 14.31 5.46
C LYS A 298 12.70 15.15 6.74
N MET A 299 11.95 14.73 7.75
CA MET A 299 11.86 15.46 9.02
C MET A 299 13.06 15.22 9.96
N ARG A 300 13.92 14.23 9.66
CA ARG A 300 15.04 13.82 10.53
C ARG A 300 16.03 14.94 10.80
N SER A 301 16.38 15.73 9.78
CA SER A 301 17.32 16.85 9.90
C SER A 301 16.82 17.89 10.89
N LYS A 302 15.56 18.32 10.74
CA LYS A 302 14.91 19.28 11.64
C LYS A 302 14.82 18.77 13.07
N VAL A 303 14.42 17.50 13.27
CA VAL A 303 14.37 16.88 14.59
C VAL A 303 15.77 16.81 15.23
N LYS A 304 16.80 16.47 14.46
CA LYS A 304 18.19 16.44 14.94
C LYS A 304 18.65 17.83 15.37
N TYR A 305 18.33 18.86 14.60
CA TYR A 305 18.68 20.25 14.90
C TYR A 305 18.02 20.76 16.19
N GLU A 306 16.71 20.58 16.33
CA GLU A 306 15.98 20.98 17.55
C GLU A 306 16.41 20.17 18.79
N SER A 307 16.68 18.86 18.60
CA SER A 307 17.23 18.01 19.65
C SER A 307 18.57 18.53 20.17
N LYS A 308 19.47 19.00 19.30
CA LYS A 308 20.75 19.61 19.72
C LYS A 308 20.53 20.87 20.55
N LYS A 309 19.57 21.73 20.17
CA LYS A 309 19.21 22.93 20.95
C LYS A 309 18.69 22.58 22.34
N ILE A 310 17.88 21.54 22.47
CA ILE A 310 17.36 21.06 23.76
C ILE A 310 18.50 20.57 24.66
N VAL A 311 19.45 19.79 24.12
CA VAL A 311 20.64 19.35 24.87
C VAL A 311 21.45 20.54 25.37
N LYS A 312 21.71 21.54 24.53
CA LYS A 312 22.43 22.77 24.95
C LYS A 312 21.71 23.49 26.09
N ARG A 313 20.38 23.63 26.02
CA ARG A 313 19.58 24.26 27.10
C ARG A 313 19.64 23.46 28.40
N TYR A 314 19.58 22.13 28.33
CA TYR A 314 19.71 21.25 29.49
C TYR A 314 21.09 21.40 30.14
N ASN A 315 22.17 21.34 29.36
CA ASN A 315 23.53 21.48 29.88
C ASN A 315 23.74 22.86 30.53
N LYS A 316 23.23 23.94 29.93
CA LYS A 316 23.28 25.29 30.55
C LYS A 316 22.53 25.32 31.89
N LYS A 317 21.36 24.69 31.98
CA LYS A 317 20.60 24.60 33.23
C LYS A 317 21.35 23.78 34.29
N GLN A 318 21.98 22.67 33.92
CA GLN A 318 22.79 21.85 34.82
C GLN A 318 24.02 22.62 35.33
N ALA A 319 24.73 23.34 34.46
CA ALA A 319 25.87 24.17 34.85
C ALA A 319 25.47 25.27 35.85
N ASN A 320 24.34 25.94 35.61
CA ASN A 320 23.83 26.96 36.55
C ASN A 320 23.42 26.35 37.89
N LEU A 321 22.77 25.18 37.88
CA LEU A 321 22.42 24.46 39.11
C LEU A 321 23.67 24.07 39.89
N LYS A 322 24.71 23.59 39.22
CA LYS A 322 26.01 23.25 39.84
C LYS A 322 26.63 24.48 40.51
N LYS A 323 26.73 25.61 39.79
CA LYS A 323 27.24 26.88 40.34
C LYS A 323 26.45 27.37 41.55
N ASN A 324 25.12 27.26 41.51
CA ASN A 324 24.26 27.67 42.63
C ASN A 324 24.41 26.72 43.84
N LEU A 325 24.64 25.43 43.62
CA LEU A 325 24.91 24.47 44.69
C LEU A 325 26.27 24.74 45.33
N GLU A 326 27.32 24.98 44.52
CA GLU A 326 28.66 25.36 44.99
C GLU A 326 28.58 26.61 45.88
N LYS A 327 27.94 27.70 45.41
CA LYS A 327 27.73 28.93 46.21
C LYS A 327 26.96 28.69 47.51
N ARG A 328 25.96 27.79 47.51
CA ARG A 328 25.20 27.45 48.73
C ARG A 328 26.05 26.67 49.73
N ILE A 329 26.92 25.78 49.25
CA ILE A 329 27.84 25.02 50.10
C ILE A 329 28.89 25.96 50.69
N GLU A 330 29.51 26.81 49.88
CA GLU A 330 30.44 27.85 50.33
C GLU A 330 29.81 28.76 51.40
N GLY A 331 28.59 29.27 51.16
CA GLY A 331 27.88 30.09 52.14
C GLY A 331 27.55 29.36 53.45
N LYS A 332 27.27 28.05 53.40
CA LYS A 332 27.07 27.23 54.60
C LYS A 332 28.38 27.03 55.37
N MET A 333 29.48 26.73 54.66
CA MET A 333 30.81 26.59 55.25
C MET A 333 31.24 27.88 55.94
N VAL A 334 31.12 29.04 55.26
CA VAL A 334 31.44 30.35 55.84
C VAL A 334 30.62 30.63 57.10
N LYS A 335 29.30 30.40 57.07
CA LYS A 335 28.43 30.57 58.25
C LYS A 335 28.84 29.67 59.41
N GLN A 336 29.25 28.42 59.13
CA GLN A 336 29.71 27.50 60.16
C GLN A 336 31.03 27.97 60.78
N THR A 337 31.97 28.44 59.96
CA THR A 337 33.24 29.00 60.43
C THR A 337 33.04 30.27 61.27
N VAL A 338 32.18 31.20 60.82
CA VAL A 338 31.85 32.43 61.56
C VAL A 338 31.21 32.11 62.91
N LYS A 339 30.28 31.15 62.99
CA LYS A 339 29.71 30.71 64.26
C LYS A 339 30.76 30.10 65.19
N GLY A 340 31.71 29.32 64.66
CA GLY A 340 32.83 28.77 65.43
C GLY A 340 33.74 29.86 65.99
N MET A 341 34.03 30.90 65.21
CA MET A 341 34.80 32.06 65.64
C MET A 341 34.07 32.89 66.70
N ALA A 342 32.78 33.17 66.50
CA ALA A 342 31.96 33.89 67.48
C ALA A 342 31.93 33.17 68.84
N LYS A 343 31.76 31.84 68.85
CA LYS A 343 31.81 31.05 70.08
C LYS A 343 33.18 31.07 70.77
N LYS A 344 34.29 31.14 70.01
CA LYS A 344 35.63 31.34 70.56
C LYS A 344 35.78 32.75 71.15
N PHE A 345 35.26 33.76 70.46
CA PHE A 345 35.32 35.14 70.91
C PHE A 345 34.51 35.35 72.20
N GLU A 346 33.28 34.83 72.29
CA GLU A 346 32.48 34.85 73.53
C GLU A 346 33.19 34.18 74.70
N ARG A 347 33.81 33.01 74.47
CA ARG A 347 34.62 32.34 75.51
C ARG A 347 35.77 33.21 75.98
N ASN A 348 36.51 33.81 75.05
CA ASN A 348 37.62 34.70 75.40
C ASN A 348 37.12 35.97 76.12
N TYR A 349 36.00 36.55 75.69
CA TYR A 349 35.40 37.71 76.35
C TYR A 349 34.95 37.41 77.78
N HIS A 350 34.30 36.27 78.03
CA HIS A 350 33.94 35.85 79.39
C HIS A 350 35.16 35.62 80.28
N VAL A 351 36.25 35.08 79.73
CA VAL A 351 37.53 34.96 80.45
C VAL A 351 38.07 36.35 80.80
N MET A 352 38.05 37.30 79.86
CA MET A 352 38.48 38.68 80.11
C MET A 352 37.58 39.42 81.12
N ASP A 353 36.26 39.22 81.09
CA ASP A 353 35.32 39.80 82.07
C ASP A 353 35.61 39.31 83.48
N LYS A 354 35.96 38.02 83.63
CA LYS A 354 36.39 37.47 84.92
C LYS A 354 37.67 38.14 85.43
N TYR A 355 38.66 38.36 84.56
CA TYR A 355 39.88 39.08 84.92
C TYR A 355 39.61 40.56 85.26
N ARG A 356 38.69 41.23 84.56
CA ARG A 356 38.23 42.59 84.89
C ARG A 356 37.59 42.67 86.27
N ARG A 357 36.70 41.74 86.62
CA ARG A 357 36.08 41.71 87.96
C ARG A 357 37.09 41.50 89.07
N VAL A 358 38.08 40.63 88.85
CA VAL A 358 39.18 40.43 89.82
C VAL A 358 39.97 41.73 89.97
N LEU A 359 40.32 42.40 88.85
CA LEU A 359 40.99 43.70 88.88
C LEU A 359 40.19 44.75 89.65
N ASP A 360 38.89 44.90 89.39
CA ASP A 360 38.03 45.87 90.06
C ASP A 360 37.93 45.63 91.57
N VAL A 361 37.85 44.36 92.00
CA VAL A 361 37.86 44.01 93.42
C VAL A 361 39.22 44.33 94.04
N THR A 362 40.32 43.94 93.39
CA THR A 362 41.67 44.23 93.91
C THR A 362 41.98 45.72 93.98
N CYS A 363 41.53 46.51 93.00
CA CYS A 363 41.68 47.96 92.98
C CYS A 363 40.82 48.69 94.03
N ARG A 364 39.67 48.11 94.43
CA ARG A 364 38.87 48.62 95.55
C ARG A 364 39.47 48.29 96.91
N MET A 365 40.11 47.12 97.03
CA MET A 365 40.74 46.66 98.27
C MET A 365 42.08 47.34 98.54
N ASP A 366 42.88 47.62 97.51
CA ASP A 366 44.14 48.35 97.63
C ASP A 366 44.33 49.40 96.50
N PRO A 367 43.92 50.66 96.74
CA PRO A 367 44.00 51.72 95.74
C PRO A 367 45.43 52.12 95.37
N LYS A 368 46.41 51.91 96.26
CA LYS A 368 47.80 52.37 96.05
C LYS A 368 48.53 51.47 95.05
N SER A 369 48.23 50.16 95.06
CA SER A 369 48.82 49.18 94.16
C SER A 369 47.98 48.92 92.88
N CYS A 370 46.78 49.50 92.77
CA CYS A 370 45.89 49.34 91.61
C CYS A 370 46.57 49.68 90.27
N ASN A 371 47.43 50.70 90.23
CA ASN A 371 48.17 51.07 89.02
C ASN A 371 49.17 49.98 88.59
N PHE A 372 49.76 49.25 89.53
CA PHE A 372 50.63 48.11 89.23
C PHE A 372 49.83 46.95 88.66
N PHE A 373 48.71 46.58 89.28
CA PHE A 373 47.84 45.51 88.80
C PHE A 373 47.22 45.83 87.43
N ARG A 374 46.77 47.07 87.20
CA ARG A 374 46.29 47.51 85.87
C ARG A 374 47.38 47.45 84.80
N ARG A 375 48.65 47.71 85.15
CA ARG A 375 49.78 47.59 84.21
C ARG A 375 50.10 46.13 83.90
N SER A 376 50.12 45.28 84.92
CA SER A 376 50.43 43.85 84.78
C SER A 376 49.34 43.05 84.05
N PHE A 377 48.07 43.47 84.14
CA PHE A 377 46.96 42.88 83.38
C PHE A 377 46.60 43.66 82.10
N GLY A 378 47.17 44.84 81.88
CA GLY A 378 46.90 45.70 80.72
C GLY A 378 47.29 45.07 79.39
N ASP A 379 48.25 44.14 79.41
CA ASP A 379 48.63 43.35 78.23
C ASP A 379 47.65 42.20 77.93
N MET A 380 46.84 41.78 78.92
CA MET A 380 45.86 40.69 78.76
C MET A 380 44.44 41.17 78.53
N VAL A 381 44.06 42.37 79.00
CA VAL A 381 42.69 42.88 78.90
C VAL A 381 42.69 44.17 78.06
N PRO A 382 42.20 44.14 76.82
CA PRO A 382 42.11 45.37 76.03
C PRO A 382 41.18 46.36 76.72
N MET A 383 41.69 47.57 76.99
CA MET A 383 40.89 48.71 77.45
C MET A 383 40.32 49.38 76.19
N PHE A 384 38.99 49.44 76.11
CA PHE A 384 38.28 50.21 75.08
C PHE A 384 37.98 51.60 75.62
#